data_AF-A0A517WW02-F1
#
_entry.id   AF-A0A517WW02-F1
#
_cell.length_a   1.000
_cell.length_b   1.000
_cell.length_c   1.000
_cell.angle_alpha   90.00
_cell.angle_beta   90.00
_cell.angle_gamma   90.00
#
_symmetry.space_group_name_H-M   'P 1'
#
loop_
_entity.id
_entity.type
_entity.pdbx_description
1 polymer ?
#
loop_
_entity_poly.entity_id
_entity_poly.type
_entity_poly.pdbx_seq_one_letter_code
_entity_poly.pdbx_strand_id
1 'polypeptide(L)'
;MTDRILLAEARWGLSKIWFFWGGMLFTIIVVQSIFGRYGEQVKEAWSWFIPTIIPTLSLMMGVLGAEAMLSGDDVRNVKKNFYIITWWLSFGYLLILSITILLEPFAPMNVIELYLLSNFWLSPLQGIVGGGIALLFTSQRKESSPNTPQPIEE
;
A
#
# COMPACT_ATOMS: atom_id res chain seq x y z
N MET A 1 -28.80 4.06 3.03
CA MET A 1 -27.78 3.50 3.96
C MET A 1 -26.46 4.19 3.66
N THR A 2 -25.81 4.75 4.67
CA THR A 2 -24.70 5.72 4.53
C THR A 2 -23.50 5.07 3.82
N ASP A 3 -23.38 5.28 2.51
CA ASP A 3 -22.42 4.59 1.62
C ASP A 3 -21.04 5.28 1.59
N ARG A 4 -20.68 5.90 2.72
CA ARG A 4 -19.49 6.74 2.86
C ARG A 4 -18.83 6.51 4.21
N ILE A 5 -17.50 6.57 4.22
CA ILE A 5 -16.67 6.48 5.42
C ILE A 5 -15.74 7.69 5.45
N LEU A 6 -15.30 8.09 6.65
CA LEU A 6 -14.33 9.16 6.79
C LEU A 6 -13.01 8.76 6.13
N LEU A 7 -12.41 9.71 5.44
CA LEU A 7 -11.17 9.49 4.71
C LEU A 7 -10.02 9.14 5.65
N ALA A 8 -9.97 9.79 6.83
CA ALA A 8 -9.03 9.47 7.89
C ALA A 8 -9.16 8.01 8.36
N GLU A 9 -10.39 7.52 8.57
CA GLU A 9 -10.64 6.11 8.93
C GLU A 9 -10.17 5.15 7.83
N ALA A 10 -10.45 5.48 6.56
CA ALA A 10 -10.04 4.69 5.42
C ALA A 10 -8.51 4.60 5.28
N ARG A 11 -7.82 5.75 5.40
CA ARG A 11 -6.36 5.84 5.38
C ARG A 11 -5.75 5.04 6.52
N TRP A 12 -6.23 5.25 7.75
CA TRP A 12 -5.74 4.54 8.93
C TRP A 12 -5.96 3.03 8.84
N GLY A 13 -7.11 2.59 8.35
CA GLY A 13 -7.39 1.17 8.14
C GLY A 13 -6.44 0.51 7.14
N LEU A 14 -6.14 1.18 6.02
CA LEU A 14 -5.17 0.71 5.03
C LEU A 14 -3.73 0.78 5.56
N SER A 15 -3.38 1.81 6.30
CA SER A 15 -2.05 1.92 6.89
C SER A 15 -1.78 0.80 7.90
N LYS A 16 -2.73 0.48 8.78
CA LYS A 16 -2.55 -0.60 9.76
C LYS A 16 -2.20 -1.93 9.11
N ILE A 17 -2.95 -2.34 8.08
CA ILE A 17 -2.68 -3.61 7.40
C ILE A 17 -1.29 -3.61 6.76
N TRP A 18 -0.90 -2.52 6.09
CA TRP A 18 0.41 -2.45 5.44
C TRP A 18 1.58 -2.38 6.43
N PHE A 19 1.50 -1.58 7.49
CA PHE A 19 2.56 -1.51 8.49
C PHE A 19 2.69 -2.79 9.29
N PHE A 20 1.57 -3.38 9.73
CA PHE A 20 1.60 -4.61 10.51
C PHE A 20 2.09 -5.79 9.66
N TRP A 21 1.48 -6.00 8.49
CA TRP A 21 1.81 -7.13 7.64
C TRP A 21 3.17 -6.95 6.94
N GLY A 22 3.47 -5.75 6.47
CA GLY A 22 4.77 -5.42 5.90
C GLY A 22 5.90 -5.50 6.94
N GLY A 23 5.65 -5.07 8.17
CA GLY A 23 6.59 -5.24 9.28
C GLY A 23 6.83 -6.70 9.66
N MET A 24 5.78 -7.53 9.62
CA MET A 24 5.90 -8.97 9.78
C MET A 24 6.77 -9.60 8.68
N LEU A 25 6.50 -9.29 7.39
CA LEU A 25 7.30 -9.80 6.27
C LEU A 25 8.76 -9.32 6.30
N PHE A 26 8.98 -8.06 6.63
CA PHE A 26 10.31 -7.50 6.84
C PHE A 26 11.06 -8.28 7.92
N THR A 27 10.40 -8.54 9.06
CA THR A 27 11.00 -9.30 10.17
C THR A 27 11.36 -10.73 9.73
N ILE A 28 10.49 -11.40 8.97
CA ILE A 28 10.77 -12.73 8.42
C ILE A 28 12.04 -12.71 7.55
N ILE A 29 12.17 -11.77 6.63
CA ILE A 29 13.34 -11.69 5.74
C ILE A 29 14.61 -11.33 6.52
N VAL A 30 14.53 -10.46 7.53
CA VAL A 30 15.67 -10.15 8.42
C VAL A 30 16.13 -11.42 9.15
N VAL A 31 15.20 -12.15 9.74
CA VAL A 31 15.49 -13.39 10.45
C VAL A 31 16.13 -14.40 9.49
N GLN A 32 15.55 -14.63 8.31
CA GLN A 32 16.13 -15.52 7.29
C GLN A 32 17.52 -15.08 6.83
N SER A 33 17.75 -13.78 6.68
CA SER A 33 19.07 -13.23 6.34
C SER A 33 20.12 -13.53 7.42
N ILE A 34 19.76 -13.35 8.70
CA ILE A 34 20.65 -13.63 9.84
C ILE A 34 20.97 -15.12 9.95
N PHE A 35 19.99 -15.99 9.69
CA PHE A 35 20.19 -17.45 9.66
C PHE A 35 20.93 -17.95 8.41
N GLY A 36 21.36 -17.05 7.52
CA GLY A 36 22.14 -17.40 6.33
C GLY A 36 21.33 -18.11 5.24
N ARG A 37 19.99 -18.02 5.27
CA ARG A 37 19.10 -18.71 4.33
C ARG A 37 19.38 -18.37 2.87
N TYR A 38 19.74 -17.12 2.61
CA TYR A 38 20.03 -16.61 1.27
C TYR A 38 21.48 -16.80 0.84
N GLY A 39 22.39 -17.16 1.76
CA GLY A 39 23.83 -17.24 1.48
C GLY A 39 24.38 -15.97 0.81
N GLU A 40 25.06 -16.13 -0.32
CA GLU A 40 25.59 -15.01 -1.12
C GLU A 40 24.50 -14.17 -1.82
N GLN A 41 23.27 -14.69 -1.92
CA GLN A 41 22.15 -14.08 -2.66
C GLN A 41 21.28 -13.15 -1.79
N VAL A 42 21.76 -12.81 -0.59
CA VAL A 42 21.03 -11.95 0.36
C VAL A 42 20.72 -10.59 -0.25
N LYS A 43 21.65 -10.02 -1.00
CA LYS A 43 21.47 -8.69 -1.61
C LYS A 43 20.35 -8.70 -2.65
N GLU A 44 20.25 -9.77 -3.42
CA GLU A 44 19.25 -9.99 -4.45
C GLU A 44 17.87 -10.18 -3.81
N ALA A 45 17.77 -10.93 -2.71
CA ALA A 45 16.53 -11.07 -1.92
C ALA A 45 16.01 -9.71 -1.43
N TRP A 46 16.89 -8.86 -0.88
CA TRP A 46 16.53 -7.50 -0.46
C TRP A 46 16.18 -6.59 -1.64
N SER A 47 16.89 -6.72 -2.77
CA SER A 47 16.63 -5.95 -3.99
C SER A 47 15.28 -6.30 -4.62
N TRP A 48 14.80 -7.52 -4.41
CA TRP A 48 13.44 -7.92 -4.77
C TRP A 48 12.41 -7.42 -3.75
N PHE A 49 12.67 -7.58 -2.44
CA PHE A 49 11.68 -7.26 -1.41
C PHE A 49 11.41 -5.76 -1.25
N ILE A 50 12.46 -4.94 -1.19
CA ILE A 50 12.33 -3.48 -0.98
C ILE A 50 11.32 -2.82 -1.93
N PRO A 51 11.40 -2.99 -3.26
CA PRO A 51 10.48 -2.34 -4.18
C PRO A 51 9.03 -2.84 -4.05
N THR A 52 8.78 -4.03 -3.48
CA THR A 52 7.42 -4.57 -3.31
C THR A 52 6.63 -3.87 -2.19
N ILE A 53 7.31 -3.38 -1.15
CA ILE A 53 6.65 -2.82 0.04
C ILE A 53 6.94 -1.33 0.24
N ILE A 54 8.19 -0.90 0.06
CA ILE A 54 8.64 0.43 0.49
C ILE A 54 7.91 1.59 -0.20
N PRO A 55 7.62 1.57 -1.52
CA PRO A 55 6.91 2.68 -2.16
C PRO A 55 5.54 2.94 -1.51
N THR A 56 4.80 1.87 -1.19
CA THR A 56 3.47 1.98 -0.59
C THR A 56 3.54 2.47 0.85
N LEU A 57 4.45 1.94 1.66
CA LEU A 57 4.65 2.43 3.03
C LEU A 57 5.10 3.90 3.05
N SER A 58 5.95 4.30 2.11
CA SER A 58 6.42 5.68 2.00
C SER A 58 5.28 6.64 1.68
N LEU A 59 4.41 6.27 0.74
CA LEU A 59 3.20 7.04 0.43
C LEU A 59 2.29 7.19 1.66
N MET A 60 2.06 6.09 2.39
CA MET A 60 1.24 6.12 3.60
C MET A 60 1.84 7.02 4.68
N MET A 61 3.14 6.89 4.95
CA MET A 61 3.85 7.76 5.88
C MET A 61 3.74 9.24 5.48
N GLY A 62 3.92 9.56 4.19
CA GLY A 62 3.83 10.93 3.71
C GLY A 62 2.46 11.56 3.94
N VAL A 63 1.39 10.80 3.69
CA VAL A 63 0.01 11.29 3.86
C VAL A 63 -0.38 11.39 5.32
N LEU A 64 -0.07 10.39 6.14
CA LEU A 64 -0.32 10.46 7.58
C LEU A 64 0.51 11.56 8.26
N GLY A 65 1.75 11.76 7.81
CA GLY A 65 2.60 12.86 8.29
C GLY A 65 2.03 14.23 7.92
N ALA A 66 1.53 14.39 6.70
CA ALA A 66 0.86 15.62 6.27
C ALA A 66 -0.44 15.87 7.07
N GLU A 67 -1.23 14.84 7.36
CA GLU A 67 -2.41 14.95 8.24
C GLU A 67 -2.03 15.37 9.66
N ALA A 68 -0.99 14.77 10.25
CA ALA A 68 -0.56 15.11 11.60
C ALA A 68 -0.08 16.57 11.74
N MET A 69 0.38 17.18 10.65
CA MET A 69 0.78 18.59 10.62
C MET A 69 -0.40 19.55 10.41
N LEU A 70 -1.54 19.06 9.90
CA LEU A 70 -2.73 19.87 9.65
C LEU A 70 -3.66 19.79 10.87
N SER A 71 -3.80 20.89 11.61
CA SER A 71 -4.59 20.97 12.85
C SER A 71 -6.12 20.90 12.67
N GLY A 72 -6.62 20.41 11.53
CA GLY A 72 -8.04 20.37 11.21
C GLY A 72 -8.53 18.93 11.02
N ASP A 73 -9.66 18.59 11.63
CA ASP A 73 -10.29 17.28 11.45
C ASP A 73 -10.64 17.06 9.97
N ASP A 74 -10.17 15.93 9.41
CA ASP A 74 -10.46 15.57 8.03
C ASP A 74 -11.90 15.07 7.89
N VAL A 75 -12.83 16.01 7.65
CA VAL A 75 -14.26 15.73 7.41
C VAL A 75 -14.54 15.15 6.01
N ARG A 76 -13.50 14.83 5.22
CA ARG A 76 -13.66 14.23 3.88
C ARG A 76 -14.21 12.82 3.99
N ASN A 77 -14.98 12.45 2.98
CA ASN A 77 -15.63 11.16 2.90
C ASN A 77 -15.29 10.46 1.59
N VAL A 78 -15.00 9.16 1.66
CA VAL A 78 -14.79 8.28 0.52
C VAL A 78 -15.93 7.26 0.42
N LYS A 79 -16.24 6.81 -0.80
CA LYS A 79 -17.24 5.74 -0.99
C LYS A 79 -16.76 4.48 -0.29
N LYS A 80 -17.62 3.89 0.55
CA LYS A 80 -17.30 2.68 1.33
C LYS A 80 -16.88 1.52 0.42
N ASN A 81 -17.57 1.35 -0.71
CA ASN A 81 -17.25 0.30 -1.69
C ASN A 81 -15.84 0.46 -2.29
N PHE A 82 -15.40 1.70 -2.56
CA PHE A 82 -14.05 1.94 -3.08
C PHE A 82 -12.99 1.56 -2.05
N TYR A 83 -13.19 1.95 -0.79
CA TYR A 83 -12.31 1.53 0.30
C TYR A 83 -12.26 0.01 0.46
N ILE A 84 -13.41 -0.68 0.42
CA ILE A 84 -13.47 -2.15 0.55
C ILE A 84 -12.68 -2.83 -0.58
N ILE A 85 -12.82 -2.35 -1.83
CA ILE A 85 -12.07 -2.89 -2.97
C ILE A 85 -10.57 -2.66 -2.78
N THR A 86 -10.15 -1.45 -2.44
CA THR A 86 -8.72 -1.13 -2.20
C THR A 86 -8.15 -1.92 -1.03
N TRP A 87 -8.95 -2.17 0.01
CA TRP A 87 -8.57 -2.97 1.16
C TRP A 87 -8.36 -4.43 0.76
N TRP A 88 -9.31 -5.04 0.03
CA TRP A 88 -9.17 -6.42 -0.47
C TRP A 88 -8.01 -6.58 -1.44
N LEU A 89 -7.78 -5.60 -2.32
CA LEU A 89 -6.61 -5.57 -3.20
C LEU A 89 -5.31 -5.54 -2.40
N SER A 90 -5.24 -4.68 -1.37
CA SER A 90 -4.08 -4.59 -0.48
C SER A 90 -3.83 -5.90 0.27
N PHE A 91 -4.88 -6.48 0.86
CA PHE A 91 -4.79 -7.75 1.56
C PHE A 91 -4.38 -8.89 0.62
N GLY A 92 -4.99 -8.99 -0.56
CA GLY A 92 -4.67 -10.00 -1.55
C GLY A 92 -3.22 -9.90 -2.04
N TYR A 93 -2.72 -8.69 -2.27
CA TYR A 93 -1.32 -8.46 -2.60
C TYR A 93 -0.37 -8.93 -1.51
N LEU A 94 -0.60 -8.50 -0.27
CA LEU A 94 0.23 -8.88 0.87
C LEU A 94 0.17 -10.39 1.13
N LEU A 95 -0.98 -11.02 0.91
CA LEU A 95 -1.14 -12.47 1.00
C LEU A 95 -0.31 -13.19 -0.05
N ILE A 96 -0.38 -12.78 -1.32
CA ILE A 96 0.43 -13.37 -2.39
C ILE A 96 1.93 -13.18 -2.10
N LEU A 97 2.32 -11.99 -1.67
CA LEU A 97 3.71 -11.71 -1.28
C LEU A 97 4.17 -12.60 -0.12
N SER A 98 3.29 -12.80 0.88
CA SER A 98 3.56 -13.70 2.01
C SER A 98 3.73 -15.14 1.54
N ILE A 99 2.85 -15.60 0.65
CA ILE A 99 2.94 -16.94 0.07
C ILE A 99 4.27 -17.12 -0.68
N THR A 100 4.72 -16.13 -1.46
CA THR A 100 6.01 -16.20 -2.16
C THR A 100 7.18 -16.38 -1.19
N ILE A 101 7.22 -15.62 -0.10
CA ILE A 101 8.29 -15.71 0.91
C ILE A 101 8.21 -17.01 1.71
N LEU A 102 6.99 -17.47 2.06
CA LEU A 102 6.79 -18.66 2.88
C LEU A 102 6.91 -19.97 2.09
N LEU A 103 6.68 -19.96 0.77
CA LEU A 103 6.89 -21.11 -0.11
C LEU A 103 8.35 -21.29 -0.52
N GLU A 104 9.18 -20.26 -0.40
CA GLU A 104 10.60 -20.32 -0.69
C GLU A 104 11.34 -21.54 -0.08
N PRO A 105 11.19 -21.89 1.22
CA PRO A 105 11.82 -23.08 1.79
C PRO A 105 11.32 -24.42 1.23
N PHE A 106 10.14 -24.45 0.60
CA PHE A 106 9.53 -25.65 0.04
C PHE A 106 9.74 -25.76 -1.48
N ALA A 107 10.21 -24.69 -2.11
CA ALA A 107 10.39 -24.65 -3.55
C ALA A 107 11.65 -25.44 -3.96
N PRO A 108 11.56 -26.33 -4.96
CA PRO A 108 12.72 -27.06 -5.47
C PRO A 108 13.66 -26.20 -6.34
N MET A 109 13.26 -24.96 -6.64
CA MET A 109 13.99 -24.00 -7.48
C MET A 109 14.87 -23.06 -6.67
N ASN A 110 15.80 -22.37 -7.34
CA ASN A 110 16.62 -21.37 -6.67
C ASN A 110 15.76 -20.20 -6.15
N VAL A 111 16.10 -19.65 -4.99
CA VAL A 111 15.37 -18.55 -4.33
C VAL A 111 15.17 -17.35 -5.26
N ILE A 112 16.22 -16.98 -5.99
CA ILE A 112 16.18 -15.84 -6.90
C ILE A 112 15.32 -16.11 -8.12
N GLU A 113 15.32 -17.35 -8.62
CA GLU A 113 14.41 -17.73 -9.71
C GLU A 113 12.95 -17.63 -9.28
N LEU A 114 12.61 -18.05 -8.05
CA LEU A 114 11.26 -17.92 -7.50
C LEU A 114 10.85 -16.44 -7.39
N TYR A 115 11.73 -15.59 -6.90
CA TYR A 115 11.48 -14.17 -6.75
C TYR A 115 11.36 -13.46 -8.10
N LEU A 116 12.23 -13.75 -9.06
CA LEU A 116 12.12 -13.24 -10.43
C LEU A 116 10.83 -13.68 -11.12
N LEU A 117 10.47 -14.96 -10.98
CA LEU A 117 9.22 -15.48 -11.51
C LEU A 117 8.02 -14.74 -10.89
N SER A 118 8.09 -14.46 -9.59
CA SER A 118 7.00 -13.77 -8.90
C SER A 118 6.75 -12.33 -9.35
N ASN A 119 7.75 -11.67 -9.91
CA ASN A 119 7.60 -10.31 -10.44
C ASN A 119 6.60 -10.24 -11.60
N PHE A 120 6.39 -11.32 -12.34
CA PHE A 120 5.43 -11.36 -13.45
C PHE A 120 3.99 -11.08 -13.00
N TRP A 121 3.61 -11.52 -11.79
CA TRP A 121 2.28 -11.27 -11.24
C TRP A 121 2.27 -10.21 -10.15
N LEU A 122 3.33 -10.09 -9.35
CA LEU A 122 3.42 -9.11 -8.27
C LEU A 122 3.50 -7.68 -8.81
N SER A 123 4.25 -7.41 -9.88
CA SER A 123 4.44 -6.03 -10.37
C SER A 123 3.13 -5.42 -10.93
N PRO A 124 2.36 -6.12 -11.80
CA PRO A 124 1.07 -5.61 -12.24
C PRO A 124 0.08 -5.42 -11.07
N LEU A 125 0.05 -6.38 -10.14
CA LEU A 125 -0.83 -6.30 -8.97
C LEU A 125 -0.45 -5.12 -8.06
N GLN A 126 0.85 -4.89 -7.87
CA GLN A 126 1.37 -3.74 -7.14
C GLN A 126 0.97 -2.43 -7.82
N GLY A 127 0.98 -2.36 -9.15
CA GLY A 127 0.50 -1.21 -9.90
C GLY A 127 -0.98 -0.90 -9.62
N ILE A 128 -1.83 -1.93 -9.65
CA ILE A 128 -3.27 -1.80 -9.36
C ILE A 128 -3.52 -1.36 -7.91
N VAL A 129 -2.84 -2.02 -6.96
CA VAL A 129 -2.96 -1.73 -5.53
C VAL A 129 -2.43 -0.34 -5.20
N GLY A 130 -1.24 -0.02 -5.70
CA GLY A 130 -0.59 1.28 -5.54
C GLY A 130 -1.43 2.42 -6.14
N GLY A 131 -2.01 2.21 -7.33
CA GLY A 131 -2.94 3.16 -7.93
C GLY A 131 -4.20 3.36 -7.09
N GLY A 132 -4.81 2.28 -6.59
CA GLY A 132 -5.99 2.33 -5.73
C GLY A 132 -5.72 3.06 -4.40
N ILE A 133 -4.58 2.80 -3.77
CA ILE A 133 -4.14 3.48 -2.55
C ILE A 133 -3.85 4.95 -2.85
N ALA A 134 -3.09 5.26 -3.90
CA ALA A 134 -2.77 6.62 -4.29
C ALA A 134 -4.02 7.45 -4.56
N LEU A 135 -4.98 6.93 -5.31
CA LEU A 135 -6.26 7.61 -5.57
C LEU A 135 -7.07 7.83 -4.29
N LEU A 136 -7.10 6.84 -3.39
CA LEU A 136 -7.78 6.99 -2.10
C LEU A 136 -7.10 8.07 -1.26
N PHE A 137 -5.78 8.02 -1.15
CA PHE A 137 -5.00 8.89 -0.27
C PHE A 137 -4.88 10.32 -0.80
N THR A 138 -4.96 10.53 -2.12
CA THR A 138 -4.91 11.86 -2.76
C THR A 138 -6.28 12.44 -3.05
N SER A 139 -7.38 11.77 -2.68
CA SER A 139 -8.74 12.24 -2.92
C SER A 139 -9.01 13.56 -2.17
N GLN A 140 -8.77 14.69 -2.84
CA GLN A 140 -9.13 16.02 -2.38
C GLN A 140 -10.45 16.43 -3.05
N ARG A 141 -11.39 16.97 -2.27
CA ARG A 141 -12.59 17.57 -2.84
C ARG A 141 -12.15 18.78 -3.67
N LYS A 142 -12.54 18.80 -4.95
CA LYS A 142 -12.56 20.02 -5.75
C LYS A 142 -13.46 21.02 -5.01
N GLU A 143 -12.86 22.03 -4.38
CA GLU A 143 -13.61 23.16 -3.86
C GLU A 143 -14.45 23.71 -5.02
N SER A 144 -15.76 23.69 -4.83
CA SER A 144 -16.66 24.47 -5.68
C SER A 144 -16.36 25.90 -5.28
N SER A 145 -15.50 26.62 -6.02
CA SER A 145 -15.26 28.04 -5.81
C SER A 145 -16.60 28.76 -5.70
N PRO A 146 -16.99 29.29 -4.53
CA PRO A 146 -18.17 30.10 -4.41
C PRO A 146 -17.72 31.54 -4.58
N ASN A 147 -17.35 31.93 -5.81
CA ASN A 147 -17.13 33.34 -6.19
C ASN A 147 -16.95 33.43 -7.72
N THR A 148 -18.03 33.18 -8.45
CA THR A 148 -18.24 33.88 -9.72
C THR A 148 -19.28 34.95 -9.41
N PRO A 149 -18.90 36.23 -9.24
CA PRO A 149 -19.87 37.31 -9.21
C PRO A 149 -20.70 37.22 -10.48
N GLN A 150 -22.02 37.11 -10.35
CA GLN A 150 -22.89 37.24 -11.51
C GLN A 150 -22.72 38.66 -12.06
N PRO A 151 -22.58 38.85 -13.39
CA PRO A 151 -22.60 40.18 -13.96
C PRO A 151 -23.97 40.78 -13.65
N ILE A 152 -23.96 41.98 -13.06
CA ILE A 152 -25.16 42.80 -12.92
C ILE A 152 -25.51 43.23 -14.34
N GLU A 153 -26.59 42.70 -14.91
CA GLU A 153 -27.19 43.24 -16.12
C GLU A 153 -27.89 44.55 -15.74
N GLU A 154 -27.35 45.68 -16.22
CA GLU A 154 -28.02 46.99 -16.26
C GLU A 154 -28.88 47.11 -17.53
#